data_AF-A0A380VEI1-F1
#
_entry.id   AF-A0A380VEI1-F1
#
_cell.length_a   1.000
_cell.length_b   1.000
_cell.length_c   1.000
_cell.angle_alpha   90.00
_cell.angle_beta   90.00
_cell.angle_gamma   90.00
#
_symmetry.space_group_name_H-M   'P 1'
#
loop_
_entity.id
_entity.type
_entity.pdbx_description
1 polymer ?
#
loop_
_entity_poly.entity_id
_entity_poly.type
_entity_poly.pdbx_seq_one_letter_code
_entity_poly.pdbx_strand_id
1 'polypeptide(L)'
;MSSSPYPRIPEQVLLDYQIELENWVLSASIDEIRDYFVILHGGVFPDDWHNCVSRHQNNSSGNLEHISSCEQCQYLLLAIHTMSSCRKELKSLFVNRI
;
A
#
# COMPACT_ATOMS: atom_id res chain seq x y z
N MET A 1 -11.87 -25.41 -7.64
CA MET A 1 -12.10 -23.98 -7.93
C MET A 1 -13.42 -23.89 -8.68
N SER A 2 -14.41 -23.19 -8.11
CA SER A 2 -15.74 -23.10 -8.72
C SER A 2 -15.68 -22.15 -9.92
N SER A 3 -15.73 -22.69 -11.13
CA SER A 3 -15.83 -21.92 -12.36
C SER A 3 -17.28 -21.45 -12.53
N SER A 4 -17.60 -20.33 -11.89
CA SER A 4 -18.86 -19.62 -12.15
C SER A 4 -18.95 -19.35 -13.65
N PRO A 5 -20.07 -19.68 -14.33
CA PRO A 5 -20.25 -19.41 -15.75
C PRO A 5 -20.39 -17.91 -16.08
N TYR A 6 -20.48 -17.06 -15.06
CA TYR A 6 -20.63 -15.61 -15.21
C TYR A 6 -19.30 -14.89 -14.97
N PRO A 7 -19.02 -13.82 -15.73
CA PRO A 7 -17.87 -12.97 -15.45
C PRO A 7 -17.97 -12.42 -14.02
N ARG A 8 -16.83 -12.32 -13.34
CA ARG A 8 -16.76 -11.68 -12.02
C ARG A 8 -17.24 -10.24 -12.13
N ILE A 9 -18.03 -9.80 -11.15
CA ILE A 9 -18.38 -8.38 -11.03
C ILE A 9 -17.16 -7.58 -10.54
N PRO A 10 -17.06 -6.27 -10.85
CA PRO A 10 -15.91 -5.45 -10.47
C PRO A 10 -15.54 -5.55 -8.99
N GLU A 11 -16.51 -5.62 -8.10
CA GLU A 11 -16.33 -5.73 -6.64
C GLU A 11 -15.62 -7.03 -6.25
N GLN A 12 -15.91 -8.14 -6.94
CA GLN A 12 -15.23 -9.41 -6.72
C GLN A 12 -13.77 -9.34 -7.17
N VAL A 13 -13.51 -8.70 -8.31
CA VAL A 13 -12.14 -8.50 -8.81
C VAL A 13 -11.33 -7.63 -7.86
N LEU A 14 -11.91 -6.55 -7.34
CA LEU A 14 -11.25 -5.68 -6.38
C LEU A 14 -11.01 -6.36 -5.03
N LEU A 15 -11.95 -7.18 -4.57
CA LEU A 15 -11.78 -7.97 -3.35
C LEU A 15 -10.64 -8.99 -3.51
N ASP A 16 -10.63 -9.74 -4.62
CA ASP A 16 -9.58 -10.72 -4.90
C ASP A 16 -8.21 -10.03 -4.97
N TYR A 17 -8.13 -8.87 -5.64
CA TYR A 17 -6.92 -8.05 -5.68
C TYR A 17 -6.47 -7.60 -4.28
N GLN A 18 -7.39 -7.11 -3.44
CA GLN A 18 -7.06 -6.70 -2.07
C GLN A 18 -6.52 -7.87 -1.24
N ILE A 19 -7.11 -9.07 -1.37
CA ILE A 19 -6.65 -10.28 -0.68
C ILE A 19 -5.24 -10.67 -1.15
N GLU A 20 -4.99 -10.65 -2.46
CA GLU A 20 -3.66 -10.92 -3.03
C GLU A 20 -2.62 -9.93 -2.51
N LEU A 21 -2.97 -8.65 -2.46
CA LEU A 21 -2.09 -7.58 -1.99
C LEU A 21 -1.79 -7.70 -0.49
N GLU A 22 -2.78 -8.06 0.34
CA GLU A 22 -2.58 -8.32 1.77
C GLU A 22 -1.64 -9.51 2.01
N ASN A 23 -1.82 -10.59 1.26
CA ASN A 23 -0.93 -11.75 1.34
C ASN A 23 0.50 -11.42 0.89
N TRP A 24 0.63 -10.59 -0.15
CA TRP A 24 1.94 -10.09 -0.59
C TRP A 24 2.59 -9.22 0.48
N VAL A 25 1.88 -8.22 1.04
CA VAL A 25 2.38 -7.36 2.14
C VAL A 25 2.81 -8.17 3.36
N LEU A 26 2.11 -9.27 3.66
CA LEU A 26 2.44 -10.14 4.79
C LEU A 26 3.81 -10.84 4.60
N SER A 27 4.19 -11.13 3.36
CA SER A 27 5.37 -11.94 3.02
C SER A 27 6.55 -11.14 2.46
N ALA A 28 6.30 -10.00 1.82
CA ALA A 28 7.31 -9.14 1.22
C ALA A 28 8.20 -8.48 2.28
N SER A 29 9.46 -8.23 1.94
CA SER A 29 10.35 -7.40 2.76
C SER A 29 9.88 -5.95 2.83
N ILE A 30 10.37 -5.20 3.81
CA ILE A 30 10.07 -3.77 3.95
C ILE A 30 10.53 -3.00 2.71
N ASP A 31 11.70 -3.35 2.16
CA ASP A 31 12.25 -2.65 1.00
C ASP A 31 11.45 -2.94 -0.27
N GLU A 32 10.97 -4.17 -0.48
CA GLU A 32 10.05 -4.47 -1.59
C GLU A 32 8.74 -3.68 -1.51
N ILE A 33 8.21 -3.47 -0.29
CA ILE A 33 7.01 -2.63 -0.09
C ILE A 33 7.29 -1.17 -0.42
N ARG A 34 8.47 -0.67 -0.06
CA ARG A 34 8.91 0.70 -0.40
C ARG A 34 9.08 0.88 -1.89
N ASP A 35 9.73 -0.07 -2.55
CA ASP A 35 9.97 -0.03 -3.99
C ASP A 35 8.64 -0.08 -4.74
N TYR A 36 7.71 -0.95 -4.33
CA TYR A 36 6.38 -1.01 -4.94
C TYR A 36 5.61 0.30 -4.76
N PHE A 37 5.68 0.91 -3.56
CA PHE A 37 5.07 2.22 -3.31
C PHE A 37 5.63 3.31 -4.25
N VAL A 38 6.94 3.31 -4.49
CA VAL A 38 7.59 4.24 -5.44
C VAL A 38 7.16 3.97 -6.88
N ILE A 39 7.10 2.69 -7.28
CA ILE A 39 6.71 2.26 -8.63
C ILE A 39 5.27 2.68 -8.95
N LEU A 40 4.35 2.67 -7.97
CA LEU A 40 2.97 3.14 -8.17
C LEU A 40 2.90 4.60 -8.66
N HIS A 41 3.92 5.40 -8.38
CA HIS A 41 4.03 6.79 -8.86
C HIS A 41 4.95 6.97 -10.07
N GLY A 42 5.45 5.88 -10.65
CA GLY A 42 6.42 5.92 -11.75
C GLY A 42 7.83 6.30 -11.33
N GLY A 43 8.14 6.25 -10.04
CA GLY A 43 9.51 6.42 -9.54
C GLY A 43 10.35 5.18 -9.84
N VAL A 44 11.67 5.39 -9.95
CA VAL A 44 12.65 4.35 -10.30
C VAL A 44 13.95 4.47 -9.49
N PHE A 45 14.12 5.56 -8.74
CA PHE A 45 15.32 5.86 -7.97
C PHE A 45 15.07 5.83 -6.47
N PRO A 46 16.07 5.48 -5.64
CA PRO A 46 15.93 5.43 -4.18
C PRO A 46 15.45 6.73 -3.53
N ASP A 47 15.86 7.89 -4.09
CA ASP A 47 15.44 9.21 -3.61
C ASP A 47 13.94 9.47 -3.84
N ASP A 48 13.30 8.73 -4.75
CA ASP A 48 11.88 8.85 -5.02
C ASP A 48 11.04 8.40 -3.83
N TRP A 49 11.54 7.50 -2.97
CA TRP A 49 10.84 7.10 -1.74
C TRP A 49 10.57 8.31 -0.83
N HIS A 50 11.61 9.08 -0.50
CA HIS A 50 11.46 10.22 0.40
C HIS A 50 10.58 11.30 -0.21
N ASN A 51 10.71 11.55 -1.51
CA ASN A 51 9.85 12.47 -2.25
C ASN A 51 8.39 12.02 -2.27
N CYS A 52 8.13 10.74 -2.54
CA CYS A 52 6.78 10.17 -2.55
C CYS A 52 6.15 10.25 -1.17
N VAL A 53 6.84 9.79 -0.11
CA VAL A 53 6.34 9.85 1.26
C VAL A 53 6.09 11.29 1.70
N SER A 54 7.00 12.22 1.41
CA SER A 54 6.84 13.64 1.77
C SER A 54 5.63 14.28 1.10
N ARG A 55 5.34 13.95 -0.18
CA ARG A 55 4.14 14.41 -0.87
C ARG A 55 2.86 13.93 -0.21
N HIS A 56 2.85 12.72 0.33
CA HIS A 56 1.68 12.18 1.02
C HIS A 56 1.52 12.75 2.43
N GLN A 57 2.62 12.99 3.15
CA GLN A 57 2.60 13.59 4.48
C GLN A 57 2.25 15.08 4.46
N ASN A 58 2.77 15.85 3.51
CA ASN A 58 2.47 17.28 3.39
C ASN A 58 1.02 17.56 2.96
N ASN A 59 0.34 16.57 2.40
CA ASN A 59 -1.10 16.63 2.08
C ASN A 59 -1.99 16.15 3.25
N SER A 60 -1.40 15.61 4.32
CA SER A 60 -2.10 15.15 5.51
C SER A 60 -1.89 16.14 6.66
N SER A 61 -2.98 16.70 7.19
CA SER A 61 -2.98 17.49 8.42
C SER A 61 -2.51 16.63 9.61
N GLY A 62 -1.20 16.56 9.86
CA GLY A 62 -0.54 16.29 11.15
C GLY A 62 -0.78 14.95 11.85
N ASN A 63 -1.77 14.17 11.44
CA ASN A 63 -2.07 12.84 11.98
C ASN A 63 -1.64 11.79 10.96
N LEU A 64 -1.02 10.73 11.46
CA LEU A 64 -0.56 9.55 10.73
C LEU A 64 -1.69 8.78 9.97
N GLU A 65 -2.91 9.31 9.94
CA GLU A 65 -4.13 8.62 9.51
C GLU A 65 -4.47 8.82 8.02
N HIS A 66 -3.78 9.72 7.31
CA HIS A 66 -4.23 10.13 5.97
C HIS A 66 -3.09 10.23 4.93
N ILE A 67 -2.46 9.11 4.59
CA ILE A 67 -1.98 8.90 3.19
C ILE A 67 -3.22 8.67 2.27
N SER A 68 -4.34 9.34 2.54
CA SER A 68 -5.64 9.05 1.91
C SER A 68 -5.87 9.84 0.63
N SER A 69 -4.96 10.73 0.23
CA SER A 69 -5.16 11.60 -0.93
C SER A 69 -4.74 10.96 -2.25
N CYS A 70 -4.09 9.78 -2.25
CA CYS A 70 -3.67 9.13 -3.49
C CYS A 70 -4.47 7.87 -3.78
N GLU A 71 -5.30 7.94 -4.83
CA GLU A 71 -6.09 6.82 -5.34
C GLU A 71 -5.20 5.62 -5.72
N GLN A 72 -3.99 5.86 -6.23
CA GLN A 72 -3.06 4.80 -6.63
C GLN A 72 -2.52 4.01 -5.43
N CYS A 73 -2.37 4.66 -4.27
CA CYS A 73 -1.84 4.02 -3.07
C CYS A 73 -2.92 3.36 -2.22
N GLN A 74 -4.20 3.69 -2.44
CA GLN A 74 -5.29 3.35 -1.53
C GLN A 74 -5.32 1.87 -1.15
N TYR A 75 -5.21 0.97 -2.13
CA TYR A 75 -5.22 -0.48 -1.88
C TYR A 75 -3.97 -0.96 -1.12
N LEU A 76 -2.79 -0.44 -1.48
CA LEU A 76 -1.54 -0.78 -0.79
C LEU A 76 -1.56 -0.31 0.67
N LEU A 77 -2.07 0.89 0.92
CA LEU A 77 -2.18 1.44 2.26
C LEU A 77 -3.20 0.69 3.10
N LEU A 78 -4.33 0.32 2.49
CA LEU A 78 -5.31 -0.54 3.14
C LEU A 78 -4.67 -1.89 3.50
N ALA A 79 -3.95 -2.52 2.59
CA ALA A 79 -3.29 -3.79 2.84
C ALA A 79 -2.24 -3.70 3.96
N ILE A 80 -1.40 -2.65 3.95
CA ILE A 80 -0.44 -2.34 5.01
C ILE A 80 -1.16 -2.15 6.35
N HIS A 81 -2.27 -1.41 6.36
CA HIS A 81 -3.05 -1.18 7.57
C HIS A 81 -3.64 -2.47 8.12
N THR A 82 -4.33 -3.27 7.29
CA THR A 82 -4.91 -4.56 7.68
C THR A 82 -3.84 -5.49 8.27
N MET A 83 -2.70 -5.61 7.58
CA MET A 83 -1.61 -6.52 7.98
C MET A 83 -0.73 -5.98 9.12
N SER A 84 -0.84 -4.70 9.48
CA SER A 84 -0.06 -4.08 10.57
C SER A 84 -0.34 -4.69 11.95
N SER A 85 -1.49 -5.36 12.10
CA SER A 85 -1.86 -6.13 13.29
C SER A 85 -0.98 -7.38 13.45
N CYS A 86 -0.67 -8.05 12.33
CA CYS A 86 0.16 -9.25 12.25
C CYS A 86 1.66 -8.93 12.14
N ARG A 87 2.01 -7.80 11.50
CA ARG A 87 3.38 -7.40 11.18
C ARG A 87 3.67 -5.98 11.66
N LYS A 88 4.13 -5.86 12.92
CA LYS A 88 4.27 -4.57 13.62
C LYS A 88 5.19 -3.56 12.93
N GLU A 89 6.21 -4.01 12.21
CA GLU A 89 7.15 -3.15 11.48
C GLU A 89 6.48 -2.29 10.40
N LEU A 90 5.33 -2.73 9.87
CA LEU A 90 4.53 -1.97 8.91
C LEU A 90 4.00 -0.65 9.49
N LYS A 91 3.77 -0.58 10.81
CA LYS A 91 3.28 0.65 11.47
C LYS A 91 4.29 1.79 11.39
N SER A 92 5.58 1.46 11.32
CA SER A 92 6.67 2.43 11.21
C SER A 92 7.10 2.70 9.77
N LEU A 93 6.47 2.07 8.77
CA LEU A 93 6.93 2.12 7.38
C LEU A 93 7.03 3.55 6.85
N PHE A 94 6.02 4.37 7.15
CA PHE A 94 5.94 5.76 6.70
C PHE A 94 6.34 6.77 7.78
N VAL A 95 6.86 6.31 8.93
CA VAL A 95 7.32 7.22 9.98
C VAL A 95 8.72 7.70 9.59
N ASN A 96 8.83 8.96 9.17
CA ASN A 96 10.11 9.62 8.95
C ASN A 96 10.88 9.65 10.29
N ARG A 97 11.85 8.76 10.47
CA ARG A 97 12.89 8.97 11.48
C ARG A 97 13.91 9.91 10.86
N ILE A 98 13.81 11.18 11.25
CA ILE A 98 14.84 12.22 11.06
C ILE A 98 16.16 11.70 11.64
#